data_AF-A0A2V6UJT6-F1
#
_entry.id   AF-A0A2V6UJT6-F1
#
_cell.length_a   1.000
_cell.length_b   1.000
_cell.length_c   1.000
_cell.angle_alpha   90.00
_cell.angle_beta   90.00
_cell.angle_gamma   90.00
#
_symmetry.space_group_name_H-M   'P 1'
#
loop_
_entity.id
_entity.type
_entity.pdbx_description
1 polymer ?
#
loop_
_entity_poly.entity_id
_entity_poly.type
_entity_poly.pdbx_seq_one_letter_code
_entity_poly.pdbx_strand_id
1 'polypeptide(L)'
;MRWRIPRRPVAAVALLALAVAGCSGEADSSTDGATAPLSATAAYGDTFIDSLLGNISSLIPTITSDGTSHTVGDEIYSGLVNFDKDLNPVGALAQSWEFSRDCRDLTFRLRPG
;
A
#
# COMPACT_ATOMS: atom_id res chain seq x y z
N MET A 1 -70.71 -8.56 -2.42
CA MET A 1 -69.33 -9.06 -2.25
C MET A 1 -68.36 -7.95 -2.66
N ARG A 2 -67.66 -7.34 -1.71
CA ARG A 2 -66.59 -6.35 -1.98
C ARG A 2 -65.40 -6.70 -1.09
N TRP A 3 -64.50 -7.52 -1.61
CA TRP A 3 -63.26 -7.87 -0.93
C TRP A 3 -62.33 -6.65 -0.92
N ARG A 4 -62.12 -6.06 0.27
CA ARG A 4 -61.10 -5.03 0.50
C ARG A 4 -59.76 -5.74 0.69
N ILE A 5 -58.91 -5.72 -0.33
CA ILE A 5 -57.53 -6.21 -0.24
C ILE A 5 -56.74 -5.21 0.63
N PRO A 6 -56.13 -5.64 1.75
CA PRO A 6 -55.30 -4.75 2.56
C PRO A 6 -54.03 -4.40 1.77
N ARG A 7 -53.75 -3.10 1.62
CA ARG A 7 -52.57 -2.55 0.91
C ARG A 7 -51.27 -2.62 1.72
N ARG A 8 -51.36 -2.94 3.01
CA ARG A 8 -50.25 -2.99 3.97
C ARG A 8 -49.27 -4.16 3.82
N PRO A 9 -49.69 -5.41 3.56
CA PRO A 9 -48.75 -6.52 3.36
C PRO A 9 -48.02 -6.43 2.02
N VAL A 10 -48.60 -5.78 1.00
CA VAL A 10 -47.99 -5.63 -0.33
C VAL A 10 -46.72 -4.76 -0.29
N ALA A 11 -46.74 -3.67 0.49
CA ALA A 11 -45.58 -2.80 0.65
C ALA A 11 -44.43 -3.48 1.41
N ALA A 12 -44.76 -4.29 2.43
CA ALA A 12 -43.76 -5.03 3.20
C ALA A 12 -43.09 -6.15 2.38
N VAL A 13 -43.86 -6.84 1.54
CA VAL A 13 -43.32 -7.87 0.62
C VAL A 13 -42.45 -7.24 -0.46
N ALA A 14 -42.83 -6.07 -0.98
CA ALA A 14 -42.03 -5.35 -1.98
C ALA A 14 -40.68 -4.86 -1.41
N LEU A 15 -40.67 -4.31 -0.18
CA LEU A 15 -39.43 -3.89 0.51
C LEU A 15 -38.51 -5.06 0.82
N LEU A 16 -39.07 -6.21 1.22
CA LEU A 16 -38.29 -7.42 1.46
C LEU A 16 -37.70 -7.99 0.16
N ALA A 17 -38.45 -7.93 -0.96
CA ALA A 17 -37.95 -8.36 -2.26
C ALA A 17 -36.80 -7.46 -2.78
N LEU A 18 -36.86 -6.14 -2.56
CA LEU A 18 -35.75 -5.25 -2.90
C LEU A 18 -34.50 -5.51 -2.06
N ALA A 19 -34.65 -5.89 -0.79
CA ALA A 19 -33.51 -6.22 0.08
C ALA A 19 -32.79 -7.51 -0.35
N VAL A 20 -33.52 -8.49 -0.89
CA VAL A 20 -32.92 -9.77 -1.36
C VAL A 20 -32.24 -9.61 -2.72
N ALA A 21 -32.76 -8.76 -3.61
CA ALA A 21 -32.15 -8.50 -4.92
C ALA A 21 -30.84 -7.68 -4.84
N GLY A 22 -30.59 -6.97 -3.73
CA GLY A 22 -29.35 -6.25 -3.49
C GLY A 22 -28.17 -7.13 -3.05
N CYS A 23 -28.41 -8.39 -2.70
CA CYS A 23 -27.37 -9.34 -2.26
C CYS A 23 -26.84 -10.24 -3.40
N SER A 24 -27.41 -10.14 -4.61
CA SER A 24 -26.85 -10.75 -5.82
C SER A 24 -26.18 -9.66 -6.68
N GLY A 25 -25.27 -8.92 -6.07
CA GLY A 25 -24.29 -8.15 -6.81
C GLY A 25 -23.17 -9.09 -7.23
N GLU A 26 -23.35 -9.77 -8.37
CA GLU A 26 -22.23 -10.34 -9.10
C GLU A 26 -21.42 -9.14 -9.61
N ALA A 27 -20.55 -8.62 -8.75
CA ALA A 27 -19.51 -7.73 -9.17
C ALA A 27 -18.57 -8.62 -9.99
N ASP A 28 -18.65 -8.52 -11.32
CA ASP A 28 -17.59 -8.95 -12.23
C ASP A 28 -16.34 -8.11 -11.92
N SER A 29 -15.69 -8.45 -10.81
CA SER A 29 -14.32 -8.11 -10.54
C SER A 29 -13.52 -9.18 -11.22
N SER A 30 -13.14 -8.94 -12.47
CA SER A 30 -12.06 -9.68 -13.14
C SER A 30 -10.74 -9.37 -12.43
N THR A 31 -10.60 -9.85 -11.20
CA THR A 31 -9.31 -10.10 -10.59
C THR A 31 -8.96 -11.51 -11.03
N ASP A 32 -7.97 -11.63 -11.90
CA ASP A 32 -7.33 -12.89 -12.24
C ASP A 32 -6.62 -13.39 -10.97
N GLY A 33 -7.41 -13.93 -10.06
CA GLY A 33 -7.00 -14.47 -8.78
C GLY A 33 -6.37 -15.83 -9.00
N ALA A 34 -5.22 -15.84 -9.68
CA ALA A 34 -4.33 -16.97 -9.62
C ALA A 34 -4.00 -17.20 -8.15
N THR A 35 -4.57 -18.26 -7.58
CA THR A 35 -4.20 -18.73 -6.25
C THR A 35 -2.72 -19.01 -6.29
N ALA A 36 -1.92 -18.12 -5.69
CA ALA A 36 -0.48 -18.27 -5.65
C ALA A 36 -0.18 -19.63 -5.00
N PRO A 37 0.61 -20.51 -5.65
CA PRO A 37 0.97 -21.78 -5.05
C PRO A 37 1.68 -21.51 -3.72
N LEU A 38 1.37 -22.31 -2.70
CA LEU A 38 1.90 -22.24 -1.32
C LEU A 38 3.44 -22.29 -1.21
N SER A 39 4.15 -22.41 -2.34
CA SER A 39 5.59 -22.34 -2.48
C SER A 39 5.95 -21.75 -3.85
N ALA A 40 5.53 -20.53 -4.13
CA ALA A 40 6.02 -19.78 -5.28
C ALA A 40 7.46 -19.30 -5.01
N THR A 41 8.43 -19.77 -5.81
CA THR A 41 9.74 -19.13 -5.88
C THR A 41 9.56 -17.68 -6.30
N ALA A 42 10.18 -16.74 -5.59
CA ALA A 42 10.11 -15.33 -5.92
C ALA A 42 10.58 -15.11 -7.37
N ALA A 43 9.72 -14.52 -8.20
CA ALA A 43 10.11 -14.03 -9.51
C ALA A 43 10.85 -12.70 -9.35
N TYR A 44 11.95 -12.52 -10.09
CA TYR A 44 12.77 -11.31 -10.07
C TYR A 44 12.82 -10.69 -11.47
N GLY A 45 12.88 -9.36 -11.54
CA GLY A 45 13.06 -8.63 -12.81
C GLY A 45 11.77 -8.34 -13.60
N ASP A 46 10.62 -8.31 -12.92
CA ASP A 46 9.34 -7.90 -13.50
C ASP A 46 9.07 -6.40 -13.27
N THR A 47 7.95 -5.90 -13.80
CA THR A 47 7.48 -4.53 -13.61
C THR A 47 6.61 -4.43 -12.35
N PHE A 48 7.02 -3.59 -11.41
CA PHE A 48 6.18 -3.17 -10.29
C PHE A 48 5.44 -1.88 -10.66
N ILE A 49 4.10 -1.89 -10.56
CA ILE A 49 3.24 -0.73 -10.82
C ILE A 49 2.47 -0.42 -9.54
N ASP A 50 2.68 0.78 -8.99
CA ASP A 50 1.98 1.27 -7.80
C ASP A 50 1.31 2.62 -8.06
N SER A 51 0.20 2.87 -7.37
CA SER A 51 -0.59 4.09 -7.48
C SER A 51 -0.29 5.06 -6.35
N LEU A 52 0.12 6.27 -6.69
CA LEU A 52 0.39 7.34 -5.71
C LEU A 52 -0.85 8.20 -5.45
N LEU A 53 -0.92 8.80 -4.26
CA LEU A 53 -2.02 9.68 -3.83
C LEU A 53 -2.16 10.97 -4.65
N GLY A 54 -1.14 11.32 -5.43
CA GLY A 54 -1.08 12.55 -6.21
C GLY A 54 0.20 12.64 -7.04
N ASN A 55 0.35 13.75 -7.75
CA ASN A 55 1.55 14.04 -8.51
C ASN A 55 2.69 14.50 -7.59
N ILE A 56 3.93 14.19 -7.96
CA ILE A 56 5.12 14.71 -7.28
C ILE A 56 5.25 16.23 -7.51
N SER A 57 5.87 16.91 -6.54
CA SER A 57 6.13 18.35 -6.60
C SER A 57 7.59 18.68 -6.95
N SER A 58 8.55 17.83 -6.54
CA SER A 58 9.99 18.02 -6.77
C SER A 58 10.74 16.71 -6.56
N LEU A 59 11.98 16.62 -7.07
CA LEU A 59 12.91 15.51 -6.83
C LEU A 59 14.21 15.96 -6.17
N ILE A 60 14.24 17.17 -5.60
CA ILE A 60 15.38 17.65 -4.82
C ILE A 60 15.10 17.30 -3.35
N PRO A 61 15.75 16.25 -2.78
CA PRO A 61 15.33 15.72 -1.48
C PRO A 61 15.46 16.72 -0.33
N THR A 62 16.39 17.68 -0.44
CA THR A 62 16.65 18.69 0.60
C THR A 62 15.57 19.76 0.72
N ILE A 63 14.67 19.91 -0.27
CA ILE A 63 13.62 20.94 -0.27
C ILE A 63 12.21 20.38 -0.46
N THR A 64 12.09 19.07 -0.62
CA THR A 64 10.82 18.37 -0.84
C THR A 64 10.12 18.12 0.50
N SER A 65 8.79 18.28 0.56
CA SER A 65 8.02 18.10 1.80
C SER A 65 6.75 17.24 1.65
N ASP A 66 6.33 16.88 0.43
CA ASP A 66 5.16 16.03 0.20
C ASP A 66 5.52 14.54 0.15
N GLY A 67 4.61 13.67 0.60
CA GLY A 67 4.87 12.23 0.69
C GLY A 67 5.07 11.54 -0.66
N THR A 68 4.38 11.99 -1.72
CA THR A 68 4.49 11.38 -3.05
C THR A 68 5.88 11.55 -3.67
N SER A 69 6.47 12.73 -3.50
CA SER A 69 7.84 13.01 -3.95
C SER A 69 8.87 12.23 -3.14
N HIS A 70 8.67 12.06 -1.83
CA HIS A 70 9.53 11.18 -1.03
C HIS A 70 9.43 9.72 -1.49
N THR A 71 8.21 9.23 -1.77
CA THR A 71 7.99 7.85 -2.25
C THR A 71 8.78 7.57 -3.52
N VAL A 72 8.72 8.47 -4.52
CA VAL A 72 9.51 8.33 -5.75
C VAL A 72 11.01 8.57 -5.48
N GLY A 73 11.33 9.50 -4.58
CA GLY A 73 12.71 9.81 -4.21
C GLY A 73 13.44 8.63 -3.57
N ASP A 74 12.77 7.82 -2.76
CA ASP A 74 13.33 6.64 -2.09
C ASP A 74 13.71 5.53 -3.08
N GLU A 75 13.13 5.51 -4.29
CA GLU A 75 13.50 4.60 -5.38
C GLU A 75 14.70 5.10 -6.20
N ILE A 76 15.04 6.40 -6.12
CA ILE A 76 16.09 7.04 -6.91
C ILE A 76 17.35 7.29 -6.07
N TYR A 77 17.18 7.65 -4.80
CA TYR A 77 18.24 8.05 -3.89
C TYR A 77 18.39 7.04 -2.75
N SER A 78 19.62 6.83 -2.29
CA SER A 78 19.90 5.98 -1.13
C SER A 78 20.55 6.80 -0.02
N GLY A 79 20.05 6.64 1.20
CA GLY A 79 20.66 7.20 2.41
C GLY A 79 21.84 6.36 2.92
N LEU A 80 22.48 6.84 3.99
CA LEU A 80 23.52 6.06 4.69
C LEU A 80 22.93 4.83 5.41
N VAL A 81 21.76 5.00 6.01
CA VAL A 81 21.02 4.02 6.81
C VAL A 81 19.57 4.01 6.33
N ASN A 82 18.90 2.87 6.43
CA ASN A 82 17.47 2.69 6.17
C ASN A 82 16.83 1.89 7.32
N PHE A 83 15.53 1.61 7.25
CA PHE A 83 14.82 0.75 8.19
C PHE A 83 14.42 -0.57 7.54
N ASP A 84 14.50 -1.66 8.29
CA ASP A 84 13.91 -2.93 7.88
C ASP A 84 12.40 -2.96 8.16
N LYS A 85 11.75 -4.07 7.78
CA LYS A 85 10.30 -4.30 7.99
C LYS A 85 9.86 -4.23 9.46
N ASP A 86 10.79 -4.40 10.40
CA ASP A 86 10.55 -4.38 11.83
C ASP A 86 10.99 -3.04 12.45
N LEU A 87 11.30 -2.04 11.60
CA LEU A 87 11.74 -0.69 11.95
C LEU A 87 13.10 -0.63 12.65
N ASN A 88 13.95 -1.64 12.47
CA ASN A 88 15.33 -1.56 12.95
C ASN A 88 16.19 -0.79 11.95
N PRO A 89 17.10 0.09 12.41
CA PRO A 89 18.04 0.77 11.53
C PRO A 89 19.04 -0.23 10.94
N VAL A 90 19.14 -0.27 9.62
CA VAL A 90 20.03 -1.14 8.84
C VAL A 90 20.86 -0.33 7.85
N GLY A 91 22.06 -0.80 7.55
CA GLY A 91 22.97 -0.08 6.65
C GLY A 91 22.53 -0.12 5.18
N ALA A 92 22.29 1.04 4.57
CA ALA A 92 22.05 1.19 3.14
C ALA A 92 23.39 1.40 2.41
N LEU A 93 23.82 2.65 2.21
CA LEU A 93 25.16 2.93 1.67
C LEU A 93 26.29 2.70 2.70
N ALA A 94 26.00 2.84 3.99
CA ALA A 94 26.95 2.52 5.05
C ALA A 94 26.96 1.02 5.36
N GLN A 95 28.14 0.42 5.49
CA GLN A 95 28.30 -0.95 5.96
C GLN A 95 28.28 -1.04 7.50
N SER A 96 28.69 0.03 8.19
CA SER A 96 28.70 0.13 9.65
C SER A 96 28.80 1.59 10.09
N TRP A 97 28.40 1.89 11.32
CA TRP A 97 28.54 3.20 11.95
C TRP A 97 28.84 3.07 13.43
N GLU A 98 29.50 4.07 14.00
CA GLU A 98 29.83 4.12 15.43
C GLU A 98 29.69 5.53 15.99
N PHE A 99 29.19 5.63 17.22
CA PHE A 99 29.15 6.87 17.99
C PHE A 99 30.41 6.98 18.86
N SER A 100 30.95 8.18 19.00
CA SER A 100 31.96 8.47 20.03
C SER A 100 31.39 8.24 21.43
N ARG A 101 32.29 8.05 22.42
CA ARG A 101 31.87 7.86 23.82
C ARG A 101 31.08 9.03 24.39
N ASP A 102 31.29 10.24 23.88
CA ASP A 102 30.59 11.46 24.28
C ASP A 102 29.41 11.82 23.35
N CYS A 103 29.08 10.94 22.39
CA CYS A 103 27.96 11.07 21.45
C CYS A 103 28.00 12.32 20.55
N ARG A 104 29.18 12.89 20.29
CA ARG A 104 29.33 14.08 19.43
C ARG A 104 29.76 13.76 18.01
N ASP A 105 30.44 12.64 17.83
CA ASP A 105 30.88 12.18 16.52
C ASP A 105 30.13 10.91 16.13
N LEU A 106 29.60 10.89 14.90
CA LEU A 106 29.02 9.71 14.28
C LEU A 106 29.83 9.39 13.01
N THR A 107 30.59 8.30 13.07
CA THR A 107 31.46 7.90 11.96
C THR A 107 30.81 6.77 11.16
N PHE A 108 30.58 7.00 9.87
CA PHE A 108 30.08 6.00 8.94
C PHE A 108 31.22 5.39 8.11
N ARG A 109 31.18 4.08 7.92
CA ARG A 109 32.04 3.37 6.96
C ARG A 109 31.17 2.96 5.78
N LEU A 110 31.51 3.40 4.58
CA LEU A 110 30.73 3.12 3.37
C LEU A 110 31.07 1.76 2.76
N ARG A 111 30.12 1.19 2.02
CA ARG A 111 30.36 0.00 1.21
C ARG A 111 31.35 0.33 0.06
N PRO A 112 32.19 -0.62 -0.38
CA PRO A 112 32.90 -0.50 -1.64
C PRO A 112 31.91 -0.36 -2.81
N GLY A 113 32.23 0.53 -3.75
CA GLY A 113 31.46 0.74 -4.97
C GLY A 113 31.76 -0.27 -6.06
#